data_AF-A0A1V3X8N8-F1
#
_entry.id   AF-A0A1V3X8N8-F1
#
_cell.length_a   1.000
_cell.length_b   1.000
_cell.length_c   1.000
_cell.angle_alpha   90.00
_cell.angle_beta   90.00
_cell.angle_gamma   90.00
#
_symmetry.space_group_name_H-M   'P 1'
#
loop_
_entity.id
_entity.type
_entity.pdbx_description
1 polymer ?
#
loop_
_entity_poly.entity_id
_entity_poly.type
_entity_poly.pdbx_seq_one_letter_code
_entity_poly.pdbx_strand_id
1 'polypeptide(L)'
;MLTGLTQPLTGFENHRGGTVLGPAASPLGAVVKGAGNRAGDGFDGVVQGSVVATYMHGPCLARNPELADLLLSTVVGSLQPLELPEVDLLRRERLAAR
;
A
#
# COMPACT_ATOMS: atom_id res chain seq x y z
N MET A 1 -7.08 -9.34 -2.38
CA MET A 1 -6.53 -8.42 -1.37
C MET A 1 -5.21 -8.97 -0.90
N LEU A 2 -4.21 -8.09 -0.79
CA LEU A 2 -2.92 -8.49 -0.23
C LEU A 2 -3.09 -8.83 1.25
N THR A 3 -2.66 -10.03 1.64
CA THR A 3 -2.71 -10.49 3.03
C THR A 3 -1.36 -10.30 3.70
N GLY A 4 -1.32 -10.29 5.03
CA GLY A 4 -0.07 -10.17 5.80
C GLY A 4 0.31 -8.74 6.17
N LEU A 5 -0.55 -7.75 5.85
CA LEU A 5 -0.45 -6.40 6.37
C LEU A 5 -1.40 -6.21 7.56
N THR A 6 -0.93 -5.57 8.61
CA THR A 6 -1.69 -5.24 9.82
C THR A 6 -1.93 -3.74 9.98
N GLN A 7 -1.18 -2.92 9.24
CA GLN A 7 -1.27 -1.48 9.32
C GLN A 7 -1.87 -0.87 8.05
N PRO A 8 -2.52 0.31 8.16
CA PRO A 8 -3.04 1.01 6.99
C PRO A 8 -1.91 1.44 6.04
N LEU A 9 -2.21 1.39 4.75
CA LEU A 9 -1.38 1.98 3.71
C LEU A 9 -1.77 3.45 3.52
N THR A 10 -0.78 4.30 3.30
CA THR A 10 -0.99 5.72 3.01
C THR A 10 -0.15 6.15 1.82
N GLY A 11 -0.65 7.14 1.09
CA GLY A 11 0.00 7.74 -0.06
C GLY A 11 -0.78 8.96 -0.51
N PHE A 12 -0.28 9.59 -1.57
CA PHE A 12 -1.05 10.57 -2.34
C PHE A 12 -1.49 9.91 -3.65
N GLU A 13 -2.59 10.35 -4.25
CA GLU A 13 -3.07 9.89 -5.55
C GLU A 13 -3.31 11.12 -6.45
N ASN A 14 -2.89 11.05 -7.71
CA ASN A 14 -3.00 12.15 -8.66
C ASN A 14 -3.02 11.60 -10.08
N HIS A 15 -4.10 10.92 -10.42
CA HIS A 15 -4.31 10.33 -11.73
C HIS A 15 -5.71 10.67 -12.24
N ARG A 16 -5.86 10.69 -13.57
CA ARG A 16 -7.18 10.83 -14.24
C ARG A 16 -7.72 9.51 -14.77
N GLY A 17 -6.84 8.51 -14.97
CA GLY A 17 -7.24 7.19 -15.43
C GLY A 17 -7.98 6.43 -14.34
N GLY A 18 -9.00 5.66 -14.75
CA GLY A 18 -9.67 4.70 -13.88
C GLY A 18 -9.23 3.27 -14.24
N THR A 19 -8.91 2.47 -13.23
CA THR A 19 -8.50 1.06 -13.42
C THR A 19 -9.68 0.14 -13.10
N VAL A 20 -9.96 -0.80 -14.02
CA VAL A 20 -10.89 -1.91 -13.81
C VAL A 20 -10.07 -3.20 -13.76
N LEU A 21 -10.27 -3.99 -12.72
CA LEU A 21 -9.50 -5.23 -12.53
C LEU A 21 -9.98 -6.31 -13.49
N GLY A 22 -9.03 -7.05 -14.06
CA GLY A 22 -9.30 -8.29 -14.76
C GLY A 22 -9.73 -9.41 -13.80
N PRO A 23 -10.33 -10.49 -14.30
CA PRO A 23 -10.91 -11.56 -13.47
C PRO A 23 -9.89 -12.33 -12.62
N ALA A 24 -8.60 -12.29 -12.98
CA ALA A 24 -7.51 -12.92 -12.23
C ALA A 24 -6.84 -11.99 -11.20
N ALA A 25 -7.24 -10.72 -11.16
CA ALA A 25 -6.68 -9.71 -10.28
C ALA A 25 -7.57 -9.50 -9.06
N SER A 26 -6.96 -9.15 -7.93
CA SER A 26 -7.67 -8.68 -6.74
C SER A 26 -7.16 -7.31 -6.32
N PRO A 27 -7.95 -6.47 -5.63
CA PRO A 27 -7.47 -5.16 -5.20
C PRO A 27 -6.33 -5.31 -4.19
N LEU A 28 -5.47 -4.30 -4.08
CA LEU A 28 -4.44 -4.24 -3.03
C LEU A 28 -5.10 -4.11 -1.66
N GLY A 29 -6.04 -3.16 -1.53
CA GLY A 29 -6.79 -2.93 -0.30
C GLY A 29 -8.07 -2.13 -0.51
N ALA A 30 -8.87 -2.03 0.55
CA ALA A 30 -10.03 -1.15 0.59
C ALA A 30 -9.59 0.30 0.83
N VAL A 31 -10.26 1.23 0.16
CA VAL A 31 -10.03 2.66 0.33
C VAL A 31 -10.77 3.14 1.57
N VAL A 32 -10.02 3.72 2.51
CA VAL A 32 -10.60 4.42 3.68
C VAL A 32 -10.87 5.89 3.36
N LYS A 33 -9.96 6.53 2.61
CA LYS A 33 -10.07 7.92 2.16
C LYS A 33 -9.35 8.06 0.81
N GLY A 34 -10.01 8.71 -0.15
CA GLY A 34 -9.51 8.86 -1.52
C GLY A 34 -10.44 8.25 -2.57
N ALA A 35 -9.98 8.19 -3.81
CA ALA A 35 -10.67 7.61 -4.95
C ALA A 35 -10.22 6.16 -5.22
N GLY A 36 -8.93 5.85 -5.05
CA GLY A 36 -8.34 4.56 -5.38
C GLY A 36 -8.30 4.31 -6.88
N ASN A 37 -8.54 3.07 -7.31
CA ASN A 37 -8.48 2.70 -8.72
C ASN A 37 -9.43 3.53 -9.60
N ARG A 38 -10.62 3.83 -9.07
CA ARG A 38 -11.66 4.62 -9.71
C ARG A 38 -12.63 5.14 -8.65
N ALA A 39 -13.03 6.40 -8.77
CA ALA A 39 -13.95 7.04 -7.84
C ALA A 39 -15.26 6.23 -7.69
N GLY A 40 -15.61 5.91 -6.44
CA GLY A 40 -16.81 5.13 -6.10
C GLY A 40 -16.61 3.62 -6.00
N ASP A 41 -15.48 3.06 -6.45
CA ASP A 41 -15.23 1.62 -6.37
C ASP A 41 -14.87 1.15 -4.97
N GLY A 42 -14.29 2.04 -4.14
CA GLY A 42 -13.91 1.73 -2.76
C GLY A 42 -12.66 0.84 -2.62
N PHE A 43 -11.91 0.62 -3.71
CA PHE A 43 -10.70 -0.19 -3.71
C PHE A 43 -9.55 0.49 -4.45
N ASP A 44 -8.33 0.28 -3.97
CA ASP A 44 -7.11 0.75 -4.63
C ASP A 44 -6.20 -0.43 -4.98
N GLY A 45 -5.41 -0.22 -6.03
CA GLY A 45 -4.33 -1.09 -6.46
C GLY A 45 -4.78 -2.43 -7.02
N VAL A 46 -3.78 -3.24 -7.34
CA VAL A 46 -3.91 -4.57 -7.96
C VAL A 46 -2.90 -5.50 -7.33
N VAL A 47 -3.33 -6.75 -7.12
CA VAL A 47 -2.51 -7.90 -6.78
C VAL A 47 -2.85 -9.01 -7.74
N GLN A 48 -1.85 -9.49 -8.48
CA GLN A 48 -1.97 -10.64 -9.38
C GLN A 48 -0.66 -11.43 -9.38
N GLY A 49 -0.65 -12.58 -8.71
CA GLY A 49 0.60 -13.32 -8.47
C GLY A 49 1.58 -12.48 -7.66
N SER A 50 2.80 -12.30 -8.17
CA SER A 50 3.83 -11.45 -7.56
C SER A 50 3.75 -9.98 -7.97
N VAL A 51 2.77 -9.59 -8.79
CA VAL A 51 2.58 -8.20 -9.21
C VAL A 51 1.73 -7.48 -8.17
N VAL A 52 2.29 -6.42 -7.59
CA VAL A 52 1.58 -5.46 -6.74
C VAL A 52 1.68 -4.07 -7.35
N ALA A 53 0.54 -3.43 -7.57
CA ALA A 53 0.46 -2.09 -8.15
C ALA A 53 -0.51 -1.22 -7.36
N THR A 54 -0.29 0.10 -7.36
CA THR A 54 -1.12 1.10 -6.67
C THR A 54 -0.88 2.48 -7.29
N TYR A 55 -1.87 3.36 -7.20
CA TYR A 55 -1.70 4.78 -7.55
C TYR A 55 -1.04 5.62 -6.44
N MET A 56 -0.83 5.05 -5.26
CA MET A 56 -0.15 5.71 -4.15
C MET A 56 1.26 6.15 -4.54
N HIS A 57 1.53 7.44 -4.38
CA HIS A 57 2.85 8.04 -4.52
C HIS A 57 3.25 8.85 -3.28
N GLY A 58 4.43 9.48 -3.33
CA GLY A 58 5.20 9.91 -2.15
C GLY A 58 5.89 8.69 -1.56
N PRO A 59 7.13 8.40 -1.99
CA PRO A 59 7.70 7.05 -2.18
C PRO A 59 6.95 5.93 -1.45
N CYS A 60 6.09 5.21 -2.16
CA CYS A 60 5.08 4.31 -1.58
C CYS A 60 5.67 3.33 -0.55
N LEU A 61 6.82 2.72 -0.84
CA LEU A 61 7.46 1.76 0.07
C LEU A 61 8.07 2.44 1.31
N ALA A 62 8.74 3.58 1.16
CA ALA A 62 9.28 4.31 2.31
C ALA A 62 8.19 4.87 3.22
N ARG A 63 6.99 5.12 2.67
CA ARG A 63 5.82 5.55 3.44
C ARG A 63 5.11 4.39 4.15
N ASN A 64 5.25 3.18 3.62
CA ASN A 64 4.58 1.98 4.11
C ASN A 64 5.60 0.86 4.37
N PRO A 65 6.37 0.93 5.48
CA PRO A 65 7.43 -0.04 5.78
C PRO A 65 6.96 -1.50 5.81
N GLU A 66 5.78 -1.78 6.39
CA GLU A 66 5.22 -3.14 6.43
C GLU A 66 4.98 -3.71 5.02
N LEU A 67 4.59 -2.88 4.04
CA LEU A 67 4.47 -3.29 2.64
C LEU A 67 5.84 -3.56 2.02
N ALA A 68 6.84 -2.73 2.33
CA ALA A 68 8.21 -2.96 1.87
C ALA A 68 8.76 -4.29 2.41
N ASP A 69 8.59 -4.54 3.70
CA ASP A 69 9.05 -5.76 4.38
C ASP A 69 8.31 -7.00 3.86
N LEU A 70 7.00 -6.91 3.65
CA LEU A 70 6.22 -7.99 3.06
C LEU A 70 6.75 -8.35 1.66
N LEU A 71 6.97 -7.35 0.79
CA LEU A 71 7.47 -7.59 -0.56
C LEU A 71 8.90 -8.14 -0.55
N LEU A 72 9.79 -7.57 0.25
CA LEU A 72 11.18 -8.01 0.35
C LEU A 72 11.26 -9.44 0.92
N SER A 73 10.49 -9.75 1.96
CA SER A 73 10.51 -11.07 2.58
C SER A 73 10.01 -12.19 1.67
N THR A 74 9.20 -11.88 0.65
CA THR A 74 8.83 -12.88 -0.38
C THR A 74 10.01 -13.34 -1.22
N VAL A 75 11.08 -12.54 -1.29
CA VAL A 75 12.29 -12.82 -2.09
C VAL A 75 13.43 -13.31 -1.21
N VAL A 76 13.70 -12.63 -0.10
CA VAL A 76 14.89 -12.89 0.73
C VAL A 76 14.59 -13.66 2.03
N GLY A 77 13.32 -13.95 2.32
CA GLY A 77 12.89 -14.60 3.55
C GLY A 77 12.76 -13.63 4.73
N SER A 78 12.87 -14.17 5.96
CA SER A 78 12.66 -13.38 7.18
C SER A 78 13.66 -12.23 7.27
N LEU A 79 13.13 -11.02 7.45
CA LEU A 79 13.92 -9.82 7.72
C LEU A 79 14.12 -9.65 9.22
N GLN A 80 15.28 -9.13 9.62
CA GLN A 80 15.49 -8.69 11.00
C GLN A 80 14.81 -7.34 11.20
N PRO A 81 14.12 -7.11 12.34
CA PRO A 81 13.51 -5.81 12.63
C PRO A 81 14.53 -4.67 12.60
N LEU A 82 14.12 -3.54 12.03
CA LEU A 82 14.89 -2.30 12.07
C LEU A 82 14.29 -1.37 13.12
N GLU A 83 15.05 -1.13 14.19
CA GLU A 83 14.66 -0.22 15.27
C GLU A 83 15.02 1.22 14.88
N LEU A 84 14.08 1.91 14.23
CA LEU A 84 14.24 3.29 13.74
C LEU A 84 13.13 4.19 14.32
N PRO A 85 13.30 4.73 15.54
CA PRO A 85 12.25 5.49 16.25
C PRO A 85 11.70 6.68 15.46
N GLU A 86 12.53 7.31 14.63
CA GLU A 86 12.15 8.41 13.75
C GLU A 86 11.18 7.98 12.64
N VAL A 87 11.32 6.76 12.11
CA VAL A 87 10.41 6.21 11.10
C VAL A 87 9.05 5.97 11.73
N ASP A 88 9.03 5.39 12.94
CA ASP A 88 7.80 5.17 13.69
C ASP A 88 7.10 6.47 14.06
N LEU A 89 7.86 7.49 14.48
CA LEU A 89 7.32 8.82 14.77
C LEU A 89 6.68 9.45 13.53
N LEU A 90 7.41 9.53 12.41
CA LEU A 90 6.90 10.08 11.16
C LEU A 90 5.67 9.31 10.67
N ARG A 91 5.63 7.99 10.87
CA ARG A 91 4.47 7.17 10.52
C ARG A 91 3.26 7.50 11.38
N ARG A 92 3.43 7.64 12.70
CA ARG A 92 2.34 8.06 13.61
C ARG A 92 1.80 9.45 13.23
N GLU A 93 2.69 10.40 12.97
CA GLU A 93 2.31 11.76 12.55
C GLU A 93 1.50 11.76 11.24
N ARG A 94 1.94 10.99 10.24
CA ARG A 94 1.21 10.84 8.96
C ARG A 94 -0.18 10.24 9.13
N LEU A 95 -0.37 9.31 10.05
CA LEU A 95 -1.67 8.69 10.33
C LEU A 95 -2.59 9.62 11.14
N ALA A 96 -2.01 10.51 11.95
CA ALA A 96 -2.75 11.52 12.71
C ALA A 96 -3.14 12.74 11.85
N ALA A 97 -2.33 13.10 10.86
CA ALA A 97 -2.60 14.14 9.89
C ALA A 97 -3.73 13.70 8.94
N ARG A 98 -4.98 14.00 9.32
CA ARG A 98 -6.18 13.68 8.54
C ARG A 98 -6.37 14.65 7.38
#